data_AF-A0A2V1BA37-F1
#
_entry.id   AF-A0A2V1BA37-F1
#
_cell.length_a   1.000
_cell.length_b   1.000
_cell.length_c   1.000
_cell.angle_alpha   90.00
_cell.angle_beta   90.00
_cell.angle_gamma   90.00
#
_symmetry.space_group_name_H-M   'P 1'
#
loop_
_entity.id
_entity.type
_entity.pdbx_description
1 polymer ?
#
loop_
_entity_poly.entity_id
_entity_poly.type
_entity_poly.pdbx_seq_one_letter_code
_entity_poly.pdbx_strand_id
1 'polypeptide(L)' 'MPTTLREEFITSIVEEIQVQLRFIQDRLAEFANEIRSGGSASIRFIDEEYGKHDPDAQFRHSKAQFPGVVIEVSYS' A
#
# COMPACT_ATOMS: atom_id res chain seq x y z
N MET A 1 -20.07 1.09 1.33
CA MET A 1 -20.04 2.55 1.52
C MET A 1 -18.76 2.87 2.25
N PRO A 2 -17.89 3.75 1.71
CA PRO A 2 -16.80 4.30 2.50
C PRO A 2 -17.40 4.98 3.72
N THR A 3 -16.85 4.71 4.89
CA THR A 3 -17.17 5.47 6.10
C THR A 3 -15.96 6.35 6.40
N THR A 4 -16.21 7.58 6.84
CA THR A 4 -15.15 8.54 7.20
C THR A 4 -14.14 7.92 8.16
N LEU A 5 -14.63 7.15 9.15
CA LEU A 5 -13.78 6.42 10.10
C LEU A 5 -12.84 5.42 9.42
N ARG A 6 -13.32 4.67 8.43
CA ARG A 6 -12.49 3.70 7.69
C ARG A 6 -11.40 4.41 6.91
N GLU A 7 -11.74 5.48 6.20
CA GLU A 7 -10.79 6.26 5.40
C GLU A 7 -9.73 6.94 6.27
N GLU A 8 -10.12 7.51 7.40
CA GLU A 8 -9.21 8.10 8.39
C GLU A 8 -8.24 7.06 8.97
N PHE A 9 -8.74 5.85 9.27
CA PHE A 9 -7.91 4.77 9.79
C PHE A 9 -6.92 4.25 8.74
N ILE A 10 -7.37 4.04 7.50
CA ILE A 10 -6.48 3.68 6.38
C ILE A 10 -5.38 4.73 6.21
N THR A 11 -5.76 6.01 6.21
CA THR A 11 -4.83 7.13 6.06
C THR A 11 -3.78 7.12 7.17
N SER A 12 -4.21 6.94 8.43
CA SER A 12 -3.31 6.88 9.59
C SER A 12 -2.29 5.75 9.49
N ILE A 13 -2.71 4.55 9.04
CA ILE A 13 -1.80 3.41 8.82
C ILE A 13 -0.79 3.73 7.73
N VAL A 14 -1.24 4.28 6.61
CA VAL A 14 -0.36 4.62 5.47
C VAL A 14 0.68 5.67 5.88
N GLU A 15 0.27 6.70 6.61
CA GLU A 15 1.16 7.76 7.10
C GLU A 15 2.24 7.23 8.05
N GLU A 16 1.85 6.38 9.01
CA GLU A 16 2.78 5.79 9.97
C GLU A 16 3.82 4.89 9.28
N ILE A 17 3.39 4.04 8.34
CA ILE A 17 4.33 3.24 7.55
C ILE A 17 5.28 4.12 6.75
N GLN A 18 4.81 5.23 6.17
CA GLN A 18 5.68 6.17 5.47
C GLN A 18 6.69 6.86 6.40
N VAL A 19 6.31 7.19 7.65
CA VAL A 19 7.24 7.71 8.66
C VAL A 19 8.36 6.70 8.92
N GLN A 20 8.00 5.43 9.14
CA GLN A 20 8.97 4.37 9.39
C GLN A 20 9.87 4.11 8.18
N LEU A 21 9.32 4.13 6.96
CA LEU A 21 10.10 4.03 5.73
C LEU A 21 11.13 5.15 5.62
N ARG A 22 10.74 6.41 5.92
CA ARG A 22 11.66 7.55 5.95
C ARG A 22 12.76 7.37 7.00
N PHE A 23 12.42 6.86 8.19
CA PHE A 23 13.41 6.62 9.24
C PHE A 23 14.47 5.59 8.85
N ILE A 24 14.10 4.54 8.10
CA ILE A 24 15.04 3.50 7.68
C ILE A 24 15.79 3.83 6.38
N GLN A 25 15.36 4.84 5.61
CA GLN A 25 16.07 5.31 4.43
C GLN A 25 17.51 5.73 4.76
N ASP A 26 17.76 6.26 5.96
CA ASP A 26 19.12 6.64 6.37
C ASP A 26 20.03 5.44 6.66
N ARG A 27 19.49 4.21 6.77
CA ARG A 27 20.23 3.00 7.19
C ARG A 27 20.26 1.89 6.12
N LEU A 28 19.30 1.86 5.19
CA LEU A 28 19.15 0.85 4.12
C LEU A 28 18.75 1.50 2.77
N ALA A 29 19.44 2.59 2.45
CA ALA A 29 18.97 3.67 1.56
C ALA A 29 18.36 3.26 0.22
N GLU A 30 18.89 2.29 -0.50
CA GLU A 30 18.40 2.05 -1.87
C GLU A 30 17.01 1.41 -1.91
N PHE A 31 16.77 0.38 -1.11
CA PHE A 31 15.49 -0.33 -1.14
C PHE A 31 14.34 0.53 -0.60
N ALA A 32 14.53 1.16 0.57
CA ALA A 32 13.46 1.94 1.21
C ALA A 32 13.10 3.22 0.43
N ASN A 33 14.03 3.80 -0.32
CA ASN A 33 13.76 4.97 -1.18
C ASN A 33 12.91 4.64 -2.41
N GLU A 34 12.89 3.38 -2.82
CA GLU A 34 12.15 2.91 -3.98
C GLU A 34 10.73 2.43 -3.64
N ILE A 35 10.33 2.43 -2.36
CA ILE A 35 8.97 2.08 -1.94
C ILE A 35 8.06 3.30 -1.98
N ARG A 36 6.90 3.17 -2.62
CA ARG A 36 5.86 4.20 -2.70
C ARG A 36 4.51 3.64 -2.24
N SER A 37 3.70 4.48 -1.58
CA SER A 37 2.29 4.19 -1.37
C SER A 37 1.52 4.38 -2.67
N GLY A 38 0.68 3.41 -3.02
CA GLY A 38 -0.16 3.43 -4.22
C GLY A 38 -1.64 3.73 -3.95
N GLY A 39 -2.03 3.98 -2.70
CA GLY A 39 -3.43 4.15 -2.31
C GLY A 39 -4.32 2.96 -2.69
N SER A 40 -5.61 3.19 -2.89
CA SER A 40 -6.60 2.16 -3.28
C SER A 40 -6.58 1.85 -4.79
N ALA A 41 -5.39 1.80 -5.40
CA ALA A 41 -5.28 1.58 -6.84
C ALA A 41 -5.52 0.11 -7.19
N SER A 42 -6.43 -0.13 -8.15
CA SER A 42 -6.80 -1.46 -8.64
C SER A 42 -5.59 -2.24 -9.15
N ILE A 43 -5.48 -3.49 -8.71
CA ILE A 43 -4.50 -4.45 -9.22
C ILE A 43 -5.20 -5.28 -10.31
N ARG A 44 -4.59 -5.31 -11.50
CA ARG A 44 -5.03 -6.14 -12.62
C ARG A 44 -3.94 -7.16 -12.91
N PHE A 45 -4.28 -8.44 -12.76
CA PHE A 45 -3.38 -9.54 -13.07
C PHE A 45 -3.45 -9.86 -14.57
N ILE A 46 -2.33 -10.36 -15.12
CA ILE A 46 -2.26 -10.80 -16.52
C ILE A 46 -3.10 -12.07 -16.71
N ASP A 47 -3.10 -12.93 -15.70
CA ASP A 47 -3.95 -14.09 -15.65
C ASP A 47 -5.34 -13.67 -15.16
N GLU A 48 -6.32 -13.83 -16.06
CA GLU A 48 -7.71 -13.43 -15.86
C GLU A 48 -8.40 -14.24 -14.75
N GLU A 49 -7.89 -15.42 -14.37
CA GLU A 49 -8.44 -16.23 -13.29
C GLU A 49 -8.30 -15.56 -11.91
N TYR A 50 -7.30 -14.71 -11.71
CA TYR A 50 -7.12 -13.95 -10.47
C TYR A 50 -8.07 -12.76 -10.35
N GLY A 51 -8.66 -12.30 -11.45
CA GLY A 51 -9.59 -11.18 -11.44
C GLY A 51 -8.99 -9.84 -11.00
N LYS A 52 -9.87 -8.86 -10.79
CA LYS A 52 -9.50 -7.51 -10.32
C LYS A 52 -9.51 -7.49 -8.80
N HIS A 53 -8.47 -6.91 -8.19
CA HIS A 53 -8.43 -6.63 -6.76
C HIS A 53 -8.39 -5.12 -6.51
N ASP A 54 -9.13 -4.66 -5.51
CA ASP A 54 -9.27 -3.24 -5.15
C ASP A 54 -8.94 -3.06 -3.65
N PRO A 55 -7.64 -3.09 -3.28
CA PRO A 55 -7.26 -2.99 -1.88
C PRO A 55 -7.53 -1.60 -1.32
N ASP A 56 -7.72 -1.50 0.00
CA ASP A 56 -7.86 -0.20 0.68
C ASP A 56 -6.60 0.67 0.57
N ALA A 57 -5.41 0.06 0.67
CA ALA A 57 -4.15 0.71 0.39
C ALA A 57 -3.07 -0.30 -0.04
N GLN A 58 -1.95 0.19 -0.58
CA GLN A 58 -0.85 -0.66 -0.99
C GLN A 58 0.50 0.06 -0.97
N PHE A 59 1.58 -0.70 -0.83
CA PHE A 59 2.95 -0.25 -1.03
C PHE A 59 3.64 -1.08 -2.10
N ARG A 60 4.31 -0.39 -3.02
CA ARG A 60 5.02 -1.02 -4.14
C ARG A 60 6.44 -0.47 -4.23
N HIS A 61 7.39 -1.39 -4.37
CA HIS A 61 8.77 -1.06 -4.72
C HIS A 61 8.87 -0.76 -6.22
N SER A 62 9.72 0.19 -6.61
CA SER A 62 9.81 0.69 -8.00
C SER A 62 10.08 -0.42 -9.04
N LYS A 63 10.86 -1.43 -8.65
CA LYS A 63 11.23 -2.60 -9.47
C LYS A 63 10.22 -3.75 -9.43
N ALA A 64 9.15 -3.65 -8.63
CA ALA A 64 8.15 -4.70 -8.49
C ALA A 64 6.98 -4.51 -9.47
N GLN A 65 6.59 -5.58 -10.15
CA GLN A 65 5.43 -5.58 -11.06
C GLN A 65 4.12 -5.34 -10.29
N PHE A 66 3.98 -5.99 -9.14
CA PHE A 66 2.82 -5.89 -8.27
C PHE A 66 3.21 -5.27 -6.92
N PRO A 67 2.25 -4.74 -6.15
CA PRO A 67 2.51 -4.30 -4.79
C PRO A 67 3.12 -5.43 -3.94
N GLY A 68 4.11 -5.08 -3.12
CA GLY A 68 4.70 -6.03 -2.18
C GLY A 68 3.88 -6.14 -0.89
N VAL A 69 3.08 -5.12 -0.59
CA VAL A 69 2.17 -5.05 0.56
C VAL A 69 0.83 -4.49 0.10
N VAL A 70 -0.24 -5.14 0.51
CA VAL A 70 -1.62 -4.65 0.41
C VAL A 70 -2.21 -4.55 1.81
N ILE A 71 -3.10 -3.58 2.01
CA ILE A 71 -3.80 -3.32 3.27
C ILE A 71 -5.29 -3.40 3.00
N GLU A 72 -5.99 -4.14 3.85
CA GLU A 72 -7.45 -4.24 3.87
C GLU A 72 -7.93 -4.01 5.29
N VAL A 73 -8.82 -3.03 5.46
CA VAL A 73 -9.39 -2.69 6.77
C VAL A 73 -10.80 -3.22 6.85
N SER A 74 -11.00 -4.20 7.73
CA SER A 74 -12.30 -4.73 8.12
C SER A 74 -12.57 -4.37 9.57
N TYR A 75 -13.74 -3.80 9.85
CA TYR A 75 -14.19 -3.47 11.20
C TYR A 75 -15.67 -3.82 11.36
N SER A 76 -16.07 -4.23 12.57
CA SER A 76 -17.43 -4.64 12.93
C SER A 76 -18.15 -3.57 13.74
#